data_AF-Q9QZ38-F1
#
_entry.id   AF-Q9QZ38-F1
#
_cell.length_a   1.000
_cell.length_b   1.000
_cell.length_c   1.000
_cell.angle_alpha   90.00
_cell.angle_beta   90.00
_cell.angle_gamma   90.00
#
_symmetry.space_group_name_H-M   'P 1'
#
loop_
_entity.id
_entity.type
_entity.pdbx_description
1 polymer ?
#
loop_
_entity_poly.entity_id
_entity_poly.type
_entity_poly.pdbx_seq_one_letter_code
_entity_poly.pdbx_strand_id
1 'polypeptide(L)' 'GAERNVLIFDLGGGTFDVSILTIEDGIFEVKSTAGDTHLGGEDFDNRMVNHFIAEFKR' A
#
# COMPACT_ATOMS: atom_id res chain seq x y z
N GLY A 1 19.32 -18.69 -13.11
CA GLY A 1 18.09 -18.92 -12.32
C GLY A 1 16.95 -18.33 -13.11
N ALA A 2 15.74 -18.89 -13.07
CA ALA A 2 14.65 -18.32 -13.87
C ALA A 2 14.27 -16.92 -13.36
N GLU A 3 14.12 -15.95 -14.27
CA GLU A 3 13.65 -14.60 -13.98
C GLU A 3 12.26 -14.64 -13.34
N ARG A 4 12.06 -13.87 -12.27
CA ARG A 4 10.76 -13.73 -11.60
C ARG A 4 10.42 -12.26 -11.38
N ASN A 5 9.25 -11.85 -11.86
CA ASN A 5 8.69 -10.55 -11.54
C ASN A 5 7.78 -10.64 -10.31
N VAL A 6 7.97 -9.71 -9.37
CA VAL A 6 7.28 -9.64 -8.08
C VAL A 6 6.68 -8.25 -7.91
N LEU A 7 5.40 -8.20 -7.54
CA LEU A 7 4.74 -6.98 -7.10
C LEU A 7 4.81 -6.93 -5.57
N ILE A 8 5.36 -5.85 -5.03
CA ILE A 8 5.27 -5.51 -3.62
C ILE A 8 4.15 -4.50 -3.46
N PHE A 9 3.21 -4.82 -2.58
CA PHE A 9 2.10 -3.97 -2.18
C PHE A 9 2.27 -3.66 -0.69
N ASP A 10 2.49 -2.39 -0.36
CA ASP A 10 2.60 -1.91 1.01
C ASP A 10 1.51 -0.88 1.27
N LEU A 11 0.60 -1.20 2.19
CA LEU A 11 -0.46 -0.30 2.64
C LEU A 11 -0.27 -0.10 4.14
N GLY A 12 0.44 0.98 4.48
CA GLY A 12 0.77 1.35 5.84
C GLY A 12 -0.31 2.18 6.51
N GLY A 13 0.05 2.80 7.64
CA GLY A 13 -0.87 3.63 8.42
C GLY A 13 -1.24 4.96 7.75
N GLY A 14 -0.33 5.55 6.96
CA GLY A 14 -0.58 6.84 6.28
C GLY A 14 0.00 6.92 4.87
N THR A 15 0.63 5.85 4.39
CA THR A 15 1.20 5.79 3.04
C THR A 15 0.79 4.50 2.36
N PHE A 16 0.70 4.57 1.04
CA PHE A 16 0.42 3.44 0.17
C PHE A 16 1.49 3.41 -0.92
N ASP A 17 2.28 2.35 -0.97
CA ASP A 17 3.40 2.19 -1.88
C ASP A 17 3.31 0.86 -2.65
N VAL A 18 3.62 0.91 -3.95
CA VAL A 18 3.67 -0.25 -4.84
C VAL A 18 5.00 -0.26 -5.57
N SER A 19 5.66 -1.41 -5.58
CA SER A 19 6.93 -1.59 -6.31
C SER A 19 6.91 -2.87 -7.14
N ILE A 20 7.50 -2.81 -8.33
CA ILE A 20 7.72 -3.98 -9.18
C ILE A 20 9.21 -4.32 -9.14
N LEU A 21 9.53 -5.54 -8.77
CA LEU A 21 10.88 -6.07 -8.71
C LEU A 21 11.05 -7.22 -9.69
N THR A 22 12.24 -7.33 -10.25
CA THR A 22 12.70 -8.52 -10.96
C THR A 22 13.75 -9.22 -10.10
N ILE A 23 13.63 -10.53 -9.96
CA ILE A 23 14.58 -11.38 -9.23
C ILE A 23 15.19 -12.36 -10.22
N GLU A 24 16.50 -12.27 -10.41
CA GLU A 24 17.29 -13.16 -11.27
C GLU A 24 18.61 -13.47 -10.59
N ASP A 25 18.94 -14.76 -10.45
CA ASP A 25 20.19 -15.23 -9.83
C ASP A 25 20.53 -14.61 -8.46
N GLY A 26 19.49 -14.36 -7.66
CA GLY A 26 19.61 -13.77 -6.32
C GLY A 26 19.83 -12.25 -6.31
N ILE A 27 19.86 -11.62 -7.49
CA ILE A 27 19.85 -10.17 -7.66
C ILE A 27 18.41 -9.68 -7.62
N PHE A 28 18.17 -8.62 -6.84
CA PHE A 28 16.88 -7.94 -6.74
C PHE A 28 17.00 -6.58 -7.42
N GLU A 29 16.28 -6.39 -8.53
CA GLU A 29 16.26 -5.14 -9.27
C GLU A 29 14.89 -4.48 -9.17
N VAL A 30 14.83 -3.23 -8.72
CA VAL A 30 13.59 -2.45 -8.71
C VAL A 30 13.37 -1.87 -10.10
N LYS A 31 12.26 -2.24 -10.74
CA LYS A 31 11.88 -1.75 -12.07
C LYS A 31 11.11 -0.44 -11.98
N SER A 32 10.24 -0.31 -11.00
CA SER A 32 9.44 0.90 -10.77
C SER A 32 8.86 0.92 -9.36
N THR A 33 8.70 2.12 -8.82
CA THR A 33 7.98 2.38 -7.56
C THR A 33 7.03 3.55 -7.77
N ALA A 34 5.81 3.43 -7.25
CA ALA A 34 4.80 4.50 -7.24
C ALA A 34 3.94 4.35 -5.97
N GLY A 35 3.29 5.42 -5.54
CA GLY A 35 2.51 5.42 -4.32
C GLY A 35 1.82 6.76 -4.03
N ASP A 36 1.11 6.79 -2.91
CA ASP A 36 0.48 7.96 -2.33
C ASP A 36 0.93 8.12 -0.87
N THR A 37 1.57 9.25 -0.56
CA THR A 37 2.11 9.54 0.77
C THR A 37 1.07 10.02 1.78
N HIS A 38 -0.21 10.09 1.39
CA HIS A 38 -1.32 10.55 2.23
C HIS A 38 -2.53 9.62 2.13
N LEU A 39 -2.30 8.34 1.87
CA LEU A 39 -3.33 7.30 1.85
C LEU A 39 -2.88 6.12 2.72
N GLY A 40 -3.64 5.74 3.73
CA GLY A 40 -3.32 4.59 4.57
C GLY A 40 -4.42 4.18 5.55
N GLY A 41 -4.02 3.38 6.54
CA GLY A 41 -4.84 2.92 7.66
C GLY A 41 -5.69 4.02 8.31
N GLU A 42 -5.10 5.19 8.53
CA GLU A 42 -5.74 6.33 9.18
C GLU A 42 -6.97 6.82 8.40
N ASP A 43 -6.95 6.78 7.07
CA ASP A 43 -8.12 7.13 6.27
C ASP A 43 -9.30 6.20 6.54
N PHE A 44 -9.03 4.90 6.67
CA PHE A 44 -10.05 3.91 6.99
C PHE A 44 -10.59 4.13 8.40
N ASP A 45 -9.72 4.35 9.38
CA ASP A 45 -10.10 4.64 10.77
C ASP A 45 -10.98 5.89 10.85
N ASN A 46 -10.55 6.98 10.20
CA ASN A 46 -11.32 8.22 10.13
C ASN A 46 -12.68 8.03 9.46
N ARG A 47 -12.75 7.23 8.39
CA ARG A 47 -14.01 6.92 7.70
C ARG A 47 -14.97 6.13 8.58
N MET A 48 -14.47 5.15 9.32
CA MET A 48 -15.26 4.37 10.28
C MET A 48 -15.76 5.24 11.43
N VAL A 49 -14.90 6.08 12.02
CA VAL A 49 -15.28 7.02 13.09
C VAL A 49 -16.39 7.96 12.61
N ASN A 50 -16.21 8.57 11.43
CA ASN A 50 -17.21 9.48 10.87
C ASN A 50 -18.55 8.78 10.60
N HIS A 51 -18.52 7.53 10.14
CA HIS A 51 -19.72 6.73 9.96
C HIS A 51 -20.48 6.56 11.28
N PHE A 52 -19.81 6.10 12.35
CA PHE A 52 -20.47 5.89 13.64
C PHE A 52 -20.94 7.20 14.29
N ILE A 53 -20.20 8.30 14.15
CA ILE A 53 -20.67 9.62 14.61
C ILE A 53 -21.99 9.98 13.93
N ALA A 54 -22.14 9.72 12.64
CA ALA A 54 -23.37 9.99 11.91
C ALA A 54 -24.52 9.07 12.36
N GLU A 55 -24.24 7.79 12.62
CA GLU A 55 -25.24 6.85 13.14
C GLU A 55 -25.77 7.24 14.52
N PHE A 56 -24.90 7.70 15.44
CA PHE A 56 -25.31 8.09 16.79
C PHE A 56 -26.09 9.41 16.83
N LYS A 57 -25.97 10.25 15.80
CA LYS A 57 -26.70 11.52 15.68
C LYS A 57 -28.09 11.35 15.05
N ARG A 58 -28.42 10.15 14.56
CA ARG A 58 -29.73 9.80 14.00
C ARG A 58 -30.67 9.32 15.10
#